data_AF-A0A2S4K7P0-F1
#
_entry.id   AF-A0A2S4K7P0-F1
#
_cell.length_a   1.000
_cell.length_b   1.000
_cell.length_c   1.000
_cell.angle_alpha   90.00
_cell.angle_beta   90.00
_cell.angle_gamma   90.00
#
_symmetry.space_group_name_H-M   'P 1'
#
loop_
_entity.id
_entity.type
_entity.pdbx_description
1 polymer ?
#
loop_
_entity_poly.entity_id
_entity_poly.type
_entity_poly.pdbx_seq_one_letter_code
_entity_poly.pdbx_strand_id
1 'polypeptide(L)'
;MRPKWAGGPANRPDGPLQSLRRRVWAARVFALSVPDAFEKHFFNGLLGIERHPKWIAIEDNTAGYDVQSYDTGLTEPVSKLIEVKSCSRELVQIFITRNEWETAISSAPHYQFHVWLLPEKKLIELSVNDIAPHIPQNQGHGIWQSVGVTLHQEFP
;
A
#
# COMPACT_ATOMS: atom_id res chain seq x y z
N MET A 1 -2.33 19.82 17.21
CA MET A 1 -3.78 19.95 16.95
C MET A 1 -4.25 18.60 16.39
N ARG A 2 -5.26 17.93 16.97
CA ARG A 2 -5.69 16.59 16.53
C ARG A 2 -6.73 16.71 15.40
N PRO A 3 -6.65 15.93 14.30
CA PRO A 3 -7.66 15.93 13.25
C PRO A 3 -8.98 15.28 13.70
N LYS A 4 -10.10 15.79 13.18
CA LYS A 4 -11.50 15.58 13.65
C LYS A 4 -12.09 14.16 13.48
N TRP A 5 -11.30 13.15 13.13
CA TRP A 5 -11.77 11.79 12.80
C TRP A 5 -11.57 10.76 13.92
N ALA A 6 -11.21 11.23 15.12
CA ALA A 6 -10.79 10.40 16.27
C ALA A 6 -11.95 10.00 17.23
N GLY A 7 -13.17 9.83 16.73
CA GLY A 7 -14.29 9.27 17.50
C GLY A 7 -14.44 7.78 17.23
N GLY A 8 -14.27 6.92 18.24
CA GLY A 8 -14.48 5.48 18.13
C GLY A 8 -15.80 5.04 18.79
N PRO A 9 -16.57 4.11 18.21
CA PRO A 9 -17.62 3.43 18.95
C PRO A 9 -17.22 2.01 19.36
N ALA A 10 -17.75 1.63 20.52
CA ALA A 10 -17.71 0.31 21.12
C ALA A 10 -18.60 -0.70 20.37
N ASN A 11 -18.30 -1.99 20.57
CA ASN A 11 -18.96 -3.21 20.09
C ASN A 11 -18.45 -3.84 18.79
N ARG A 12 -18.07 -5.11 18.95
CA ARG A 12 -17.29 -5.97 18.06
C ARG A 12 -18.10 -7.26 17.85
N PRO A 13 -18.49 -7.62 16.61
CA PRO A 13 -18.91 -8.98 16.28
C PRO A 13 -17.76 -9.76 15.61
N ASP A 14 -17.80 -11.08 15.77
CA ASP A 14 -16.83 -12.06 15.25
C ASP A 14 -17.31 -12.63 13.90
N GLY A 15 -16.47 -12.51 12.86
CA GLY A 15 -16.72 -13.01 11.49
C GLY A 15 -16.27 -12.02 10.39
N PRO A 16 -16.29 -12.41 9.11
CA PRO A 16 -15.20 -12.60 8.13
C PRO A 16 -14.42 -11.32 7.68
N LEU A 17 -14.38 -10.29 8.53
CA LEU A 17 -13.83 -8.95 8.31
C LEU A 17 -12.29 -8.84 8.45
N GLN A 18 -11.54 -9.95 8.44
CA GLN A 18 -10.10 -9.90 8.71
C GLN A 18 -9.30 -9.19 7.60
N SER A 19 -9.72 -9.24 6.33
CA SER A 19 -9.07 -8.51 5.23
C SER A 19 -9.42 -7.01 5.26
N LEU A 20 -10.70 -6.67 5.49
CA LEU A 20 -11.19 -5.29 5.63
C LEU A 20 -10.50 -4.55 6.78
N ARG A 21 -10.26 -5.24 7.90
CA ARG A 21 -9.61 -4.66 9.08
C ARG A 21 -8.12 -4.40 8.86
N ARG A 22 -7.42 -5.17 8.03
CA ARG A 22 -5.97 -4.95 7.81
C ARG A 22 -5.66 -3.69 7.00
N ARG A 23 -6.47 -3.31 6.00
CA ARG A 23 -6.17 -2.13 5.16
C ARG A 23 -6.50 -0.80 5.85
N VAL A 24 -7.67 -0.70 6.48
CA VAL A 24 -8.04 0.50 7.27
C VAL A 24 -7.17 0.61 8.53
N TRP A 25 -6.76 -0.51 9.14
CA TRP A 25 -5.81 -0.52 10.24
C TRP A 25 -4.39 -0.23 9.77
N ALA A 26 -3.93 -0.68 8.59
CA ALA A 26 -2.64 -0.29 8.04
C ALA A 26 -2.60 1.22 7.83
N ALA A 27 -3.59 1.82 7.18
CA ALA A 27 -3.67 3.28 7.02
C ALA A 27 -3.70 4.02 8.38
N ARG A 28 -4.50 3.56 9.35
CA ARG A 28 -4.58 4.19 10.69
C ARG A 28 -3.34 3.96 11.56
N VAL A 29 -2.81 2.75 11.62
CA VAL A 29 -1.61 2.43 12.39
C VAL A 29 -0.40 3.06 11.75
N PHE A 30 -0.34 3.15 10.43
CA PHE A 30 0.70 3.88 9.75
C PHE A 30 0.63 5.37 10.10
N ALA A 31 -0.54 6.02 9.97
CA ALA A 31 -0.73 7.41 10.36
C ALA A 31 -0.42 7.68 11.85
N LEU A 32 -0.63 6.69 12.73
CA LEU A 32 -0.34 6.80 14.16
C LEU A 32 1.12 6.45 14.52
N SER A 33 1.76 5.53 13.79
CA SER A 33 3.11 5.02 14.10
C SER A 33 4.20 5.82 13.40
N VAL A 34 3.89 6.39 12.23
CA VAL A 34 4.76 7.28 11.47
C VAL A 34 4.01 8.60 11.22
N PRO A 35 3.93 9.47 12.25
CA PRO A 35 3.43 10.83 12.08
C PRO A 35 4.14 11.50 10.90
N ASP A 36 3.39 12.28 10.11
CA ASP A 36 3.86 13.03 8.94
C ASP A 36 4.33 12.20 7.74
N ALA A 37 4.26 10.86 7.77
CA ALA A 37 4.67 10.06 6.61
C ALA A 37 3.88 10.39 5.35
N PHE A 38 2.58 10.67 5.50
CA PHE A 38 1.73 11.10 4.39
C PHE A 38 2.27 12.39 3.75
N GLU A 39 2.60 13.38 4.57
CA GLU A 39 3.10 14.67 4.12
C GLU A 39 4.57 14.66 3.67
N LYS A 40 5.35 13.65 4.05
CA LYS A 40 6.78 13.58 3.70
C LYS A 40 7.06 12.67 2.51
N HIS A 41 6.32 11.57 2.38
CA HIS A 41 6.62 10.51 1.40
C HIS A 41 5.61 10.42 0.27
N PHE A 42 4.39 10.93 0.48
CA PHE A 42 3.34 10.93 -0.56
C PHE A 42 3.02 12.35 -1.05
N PHE A 43 3.68 13.37 -0.50
CA PHE A 43 3.37 14.76 -0.77
C PHE A 43 4.03 15.28 -2.04
N ASN A 44 3.18 15.69 -2.97
CA ASN A 44 3.63 16.18 -4.28
C ASN A 44 4.01 17.67 -4.27
N GLY A 45 3.81 18.39 -3.17
CA GLY A 45 4.19 19.81 -3.11
C GLY A 45 5.70 20.04 -3.17
N LEU A 46 6.52 19.04 -2.83
CA LEU A 46 7.97 19.06 -3.11
C LEU A 46 8.30 18.94 -4.61
N LEU A 47 7.36 18.39 -5.41
CA LEU A 47 7.46 18.24 -6.85
C LEU A 47 6.77 19.39 -7.63
N GLY A 48 6.25 20.40 -6.92
CA GLY A 48 5.51 21.51 -7.54
C GLY A 48 4.16 21.11 -8.15
N ILE A 49 3.62 19.95 -7.76
CA ILE A 49 2.34 19.45 -8.26
C ILE A 49 1.23 19.92 -7.32
N GLU A 50 0.25 20.65 -7.86
CA GLU A 50 -0.90 21.16 -7.09
C GLU A 50 -1.89 20.07 -6.66
N ARG A 51 -1.84 18.88 -7.28
CA ARG A 51 -2.70 17.74 -6.93
C ARG A 51 -2.21 17.04 -5.66
N HIS A 52 -3.08 16.98 -4.65
CA HIS A 52 -2.81 16.28 -3.42
C HIS A 52 -3.02 14.76 -3.55
N PRO A 53 -2.18 13.94 -2.89
CA PRO A 53 -2.40 12.50 -2.80
C PRO A 53 -3.72 12.17 -2.09
N LYS A 54 -4.31 11.02 -2.41
CA LYS A 54 -5.59 10.55 -1.86
C LYS A 54 -5.47 9.13 -1.30
N TRP A 55 -6.09 8.89 -0.15
CA TRP A 55 -6.25 7.56 0.42
C TRP A 55 -7.45 6.85 -0.20
N ILE A 56 -7.20 6.12 -1.29
CA ILE A 56 -8.26 5.43 -2.02
C ILE A 56 -8.82 4.26 -1.21
N ALA A 57 -8.02 3.49 -0.48
CA ALA A 57 -8.53 2.35 0.30
C ALA A 57 -9.52 2.73 1.42
N ILE A 58 -9.63 4.01 1.79
CA ILE A 58 -10.66 4.51 2.71
C ILE A 58 -12.00 4.65 1.99
N GLU A 59 -11.98 5.05 0.71
CA GLU A 59 -13.15 5.32 -0.12
C GLU A 59 -13.61 4.07 -0.89
N ASP A 60 -12.66 3.32 -1.45
CA ASP A 60 -12.86 2.12 -2.26
C ASP A 60 -11.74 1.09 -2.00
N ASN A 61 -12.08 0.03 -1.28
CA ASN A 61 -11.16 -1.07 -1.00
C ASN A 61 -11.07 -2.12 -2.13
N THR A 62 -11.89 -1.98 -3.18
CA THR A 62 -11.89 -2.84 -4.36
C THR A 62 -10.96 -2.32 -5.45
N ALA A 63 -10.52 -1.06 -5.35
CA ALA A 63 -9.63 -0.38 -6.30
C ALA A 63 -8.28 -1.08 -6.52
N GLY A 64 -7.85 -1.92 -5.57
CA GLY A 64 -6.63 -2.71 -5.70
C GLY A 64 -5.36 -1.99 -5.30
N TYR A 65 -5.43 -0.78 -4.76
CA TYR A 65 -4.32 -0.01 -4.19
C TYR A 65 -4.80 0.88 -3.03
N ASP A 66 -3.88 1.42 -2.23
CA ASP A 66 -4.20 2.21 -1.04
C ASP A 66 -4.16 3.73 -1.26
N VAL A 67 -3.18 4.22 -2.03
CA VAL A 67 -2.93 5.65 -2.23
C VAL A 67 -2.81 5.98 -3.71
N GLN A 68 -3.49 7.03 -4.14
CA GLN A 68 -3.23 7.69 -5.42
C GLN A 68 -2.34 8.91 -5.17
N SER A 69 -1.17 8.94 -5.77
CA SER A 69 -0.25 10.08 -5.80
C SER A 69 0.07 10.50 -7.24
N TYR A 70 1.01 11.42 -7.42
CA TYR A 70 1.37 11.94 -8.74
C TYR A 70 2.88 12.18 -8.87
N ASP A 71 3.46 11.75 -10.00
CA ASP A 71 4.81 12.12 -10.42
C ASP A 71 4.76 13.29 -11.41
N THR A 72 5.89 13.97 -11.60
CA THR A 72 6.03 15.02 -12.62
C THR A 72 5.97 14.41 -14.01
N GLY A 73 5.01 14.81 -14.84
CA GLY A 73 5.00 14.52 -16.26
C GLY A 73 5.49 15.69 -17.11
N LEU A 74 5.64 15.47 -18.41
CA LEU A 74 6.10 16.48 -19.37
C LEU A 74 5.12 17.64 -19.55
N THR A 75 3.81 17.34 -19.44
CA THR A 75 2.73 18.31 -19.68
C THR A 75 1.76 18.35 -18.51
N GLU A 76 1.43 17.19 -17.94
CA GLU A 76 0.51 17.03 -16.83
C GLU A 76 1.09 16.04 -15.81
N PRO A 77 0.74 16.15 -14.52
CA PRO A 77 1.13 15.17 -13.51
C PRO A 77 0.65 13.76 -13.90
N VAL A 78 1.52 12.77 -13.74
CA VAL A 78 1.22 11.38 -14.05
C VAL A 78 0.75 10.68 -12.79
N SER A 79 -0.41 10.01 -12.85
CA SER A 79 -0.94 9.27 -11.69
C SER A 79 0.00 8.15 -11.29
N LYS A 80 0.31 8.07 -9.99
CA LYS A 80 1.11 7.01 -9.37
C LYS A 80 0.24 6.29 -8.35
N LEU A 81 0.02 5.00 -8.54
CA LEU A 81 -0.78 4.16 -7.64
C LEU A 81 0.14 3.44 -6.66
N ILE A 82 -0.23 3.43 -5.38
CA ILE A 82 0.64 2.89 -4.34
C ILE A 82 -0.16 1.97 -3.43
N GLU A 83 0.34 0.74 -3.27
CA GLU A 83 -0.09 -0.21 -2.25
C GLU A 83 0.84 -0.12 -1.04
N VAL A 84 0.28 0.06 0.16
CA VAL A 84 1.07 0.25 1.38
C VAL A 84 1.07 -1.03 2.21
N LYS A 85 2.26 -1.55 2.50
CA LYS A 85 2.47 -2.70 3.39
C LYS A 85 3.38 -2.31 4.56
N SER A 86 3.33 -3.09 5.63
CA SER A 86 4.23 -2.89 6.78
C SER A 86 4.65 -4.22 7.38
N CYS A 87 5.91 -4.30 7.83
CA CYS A 87 6.47 -5.50 8.45
C CYS A 87 7.26 -5.13 9.71
N SER A 88 7.33 -6.07 10.67
CA SER A 88 8.25 -6.02 11.80
C SER A 88 9.55 -6.76 11.48
N ARG A 89 10.67 -6.37 12.10
CA ARG A 89 12.03 -6.85 11.77
C ARG A 89 12.30 -8.35 11.87
N GLU A 90 11.48 -9.13 12.57
CA GLU A 90 11.74 -10.57 12.73
C GLU A 90 11.66 -11.32 11.40
N LEU A 91 10.71 -10.95 10.53
CA LEU A 91 10.59 -11.42 9.15
C LEU A 91 9.94 -10.32 8.31
N VAL A 92 10.65 -9.84 7.28
CA VAL A 92 10.07 -8.87 6.35
C VAL A 92 9.19 -9.62 5.35
N GLN A 93 7.99 -10.01 5.77
CA GLN A 93 7.02 -10.69 4.91
C GLN A 93 5.84 -9.77 4.62
N ILE A 94 5.54 -9.60 3.33
CA ILE A 94 4.33 -8.92 2.86
C ILE A 94 3.37 -9.93 2.24
N PHE A 95 2.08 -9.60 2.24
CA PHE A 95 1.07 -10.39 1.55
C PHE A 95 0.50 -9.59 0.38
N ILE A 96 0.46 -10.23 -0.79
CA ILE A 96 -0.06 -9.64 -2.02
C ILE A 96 -1.30 -10.42 -2.43
N THR A 97 -2.40 -9.72 -2.66
CA THR A 97 -3.65 -10.32 -3.15
C THR A 97 -3.70 -10.34 -4.67
N ARG A 98 -4.55 -11.21 -5.24
CA ARG A 98 -4.79 -11.25 -6.68
C ARG A 98 -5.21 -9.89 -7.23
N ASN A 99 -6.16 -9.24 -6.57
CA ASN A 99 -6.66 -7.94 -7.03
C ASN A 99 -5.56 -6.87 -7.06
N GLU A 100 -4.73 -6.80 -6.02
CA GLU A 100 -3.57 -5.90 -5.98
C GLU A 100 -2.61 -6.18 -7.13
N TRP A 101 -2.32 -7.46 -7.39
CA TRP A 101 -1.40 -7.83 -8.46
C TRP A 101 -1.95 -7.55 -9.87
N GLU A 102 -3.21 -7.89 -10.13
CA GLU A 102 -3.86 -7.63 -11.41
C GLU A 102 -3.93 -6.11 -11.68
N THR A 103 -4.23 -5.32 -10.64
CA THR A 103 -4.19 -3.85 -10.70
C THR A 103 -2.77 -3.36 -10.97
N ALA A 104 -1.77 -3.92 -10.29
CA ALA A 104 -0.37 -3.55 -10.46
C ALA A 104 0.14 -3.79 -11.89
N ILE A 105 -0.14 -4.94 -12.48
CA ILE A 105 0.21 -5.23 -13.88
C ILE A 105 -0.48 -4.25 -14.83
N SER A 106 -1.77 -4.00 -14.65
CA SER A 106 -2.55 -3.11 -15.54
C SER A 106 -2.09 -1.65 -15.49
N SER A 107 -1.47 -1.26 -14.37
CA SER A 107 -1.05 0.12 -14.09
C SER A 107 0.47 0.32 -14.16
N ALA A 108 1.24 -0.72 -14.53
CA ALA A 108 2.69 -0.61 -14.69
C ALA A 108 3.06 0.40 -15.79
N PRO A 109 4.13 1.22 -15.63
CA PRO A 109 5.08 1.24 -14.51
C PRO A 109 4.66 2.15 -13.34
N HIS A 110 3.45 2.71 -13.37
CA HIS A 110 2.99 3.71 -12.41
C HIS A 110 2.44 3.13 -11.11
N TYR A 111 2.62 1.84 -10.88
CA TYR A 111 2.21 1.16 -9.66
C TYR A 111 3.44 0.81 -8.82
N GLN A 112 3.41 1.14 -7.52
CA GLN A 112 4.47 0.81 -6.58
C GLN A 112 3.93 0.16 -5.30
N PHE A 113 4.75 -0.68 -4.70
CA PHE A 113 4.52 -1.20 -3.35
C PHE A 113 5.43 -0.43 -2.39
N HIS A 114 4.83 0.20 -1.38
CA HIS A 114 5.55 0.91 -0.33
C HIS A 114 5.54 0.06 0.94
N VAL A 115 6.69 -0.53 1.27
CA VAL A 115 6.84 -1.43 2.41
C VAL A 115 7.56 -0.71 3.54
N TRP A 116 6.87 -0.51 4.65
CA TRP A 116 7.41 0.15 5.83
C TRP A 116 7.95 -0.87 6.84
N LEU A 117 9.25 -0.77 7.12
CA LEU A 117 9.90 -1.53 8.19
C LEU A 117 9.69 -0.81 9.52
N LEU A 118 9.01 -1.47 10.43
CA LEU A 118 8.74 -0.97 11.78
C LEU A 118 9.57 -1.75 12.82
N PRO A 119 10.01 -1.08 13.90
CA PRO A 119 9.70 0.30 14.29
C PRO A 119 10.57 1.39 13.66
N GLU A 120 11.54 1.07 12.79
CA GLU A 120 12.56 2.05 12.37
C GLU A 120 12.08 3.05 11.34
N LYS A 121 10.84 2.89 10.86
CA LYS A 121 10.20 3.81 9.91
C LYS A 121 11.04 3.94 8.62
N LYS A 122 11.65 2.84 8.19
CA LYS A 122 12.37 2.77 6.91
C LYS A 122 11.38 2.35 5.82
N LEU A 123 11.33 3.11 4.73
CA LEU A 123 10.55 2.78 3.54
C LEU A 123 11.42 1.98 2.56
N ILE A 124 10.85 0.92 2.01
CA ILE A 124 11.33 0.22 0.81
C ILE A 124 10.27 0.41 -0.27
N GLU A 125 10.68 0.90 -1.43
CA GLU A 125 9.80 1.04 -2.59
C GLU A 125 10.10 -0.10 -3.58
N LEU A 126 9.09 -0.89 -3.92
CA LEU A 126 9.23 -2.00 -4.86
C LEU A 126 8.35 -1.74 -6.09
N SER A 127 8.91 -1.97 -7.27
CA SER A 127 8.20 -1.95 -8.54
C SER A 127 7.46 -3.27 -8.78
N VAL A 128 6.62 -3.27 -9.82
CA VAL A 128 5.99 -4.51 -10.34
C VAL A 128 7.05 -5.55 -10.71
N ASN A 129 8.20 -5.13 -11.25
CA ASN A 129 9.27 -6.03 -11.67
C ASN A 129 9.97 -6.69 -10.49
N ASP A 130 10.10 -6.00 -9.36
CA ASP A 130 10.73 -6.57 -8.16
C ASP A 130 9.86 -7.67 -7.54
N ILE A 131 8.54 -7.53 -7.67
CA ILE A 131 7.55 -8.46 -7.12
C ILE A 131 7.24 -9.63 -8.07
N ALA A 132 7.27 -9.39 -9.38
CA ALA A 132 6.84 -10.35 -10.41
C ALA A 132 7.41 -11.78 -10.24
N PRO A 133 8.70 -11.98 -9.90
CA PRO A 133 9.26 -13.32 -9.74
C PRO A 133 8.63 -14.15 -8.62
N HIS A 134 7.92 -13.51 -7.67
CA HIS A 134 7.34 -14.15 -6.49
C HIS A 134 5.85 -14.48 -6.66
N ILE A 135 5.23 -14.07 -7.76
CA ILE A 135 3.79 -14.23 -7.95
C ILE A 135 3.45 -15.62 -8.52
N PRO A 136 2.56 -16.39 -7.87
CA PRO A 136 2.18 -17.70 -8.35
C PRO A 136 1.43 -17.65 -9.68
N GLN A 137 1.54 -18.75 -10.43
CA GLN A 137 0.68 -19.02 -11.56
C GLN A 137 -0.49 -19.92 -11.15
N ASN A 138 -1.64 -19.76 -11.82
CA ASN A 138 -2.76 -20.68 -11.67
C ASN A 138 -2.38 -22.06 -12.21
N GLN A 139 -2.92 -23.12 -11.61
CA GLN A 139 -2.71 -24.50 -12.07
C GLN A 139 -4.02 -25.29 -12.06
N GLY A 140 -4.31 -26.00 -13.15
CA GLY A 140 -5.56 -26.73 -13.35
C GLY A 140 -6.78 -25.80 -13.21
N HIS A 141 -7.71 -26.17 -12.34
CA HIS A 141 -8.87 -25.33 -11.98
C HIS A 141 -8.61 -24.44 -10.75
N GLY A 142 -7.40 -24.46 -10.20
CA GLY A 142 -7.01 -23.66 -9.04
C GLY A 142 -6.65 -22.22 -9.41
N ILE A 143 -7.22 -21.28 -8.67
CA ILE A 143 -6.98 -19.84 -8.83
C ILE A 143 -6.36 -19.32 -7.53
N TRP A 144 -5.12 -18.84 -7.59
CA TRP A 144 -4.47 -18.27 -6.40
C TRP A 144 -5.20 -17.00 -5.94
N GLN A 145 -5.26 -16.75 -4.64
CA GLN A 145 -5.96 -15.57 -4.09
C GLN A 145 -5.00 -14.61 -3.37
N SER A 146 -3.99 -15.14 -2.70
CA SER A 146 -2.95 -14.38 -2.02
C SER A 146 -1.65 -15.14 -1.96
N VAL A 147 -0.53 -14.42 -1.94
CA VAL A 147 0.81 -14.98 -1.72
C VAL A 147 1.55 -14.18 -0.65
N GLY A 148 2.32 -14.86 0.19
CA GLY A 148 3.28 -14.24 1.10
C GLY A 148 4.64 -14.13 0.42
N VAL A 149 5.19 -12.92 0.32
CA VAL A 149 6.50 -12.65 -0.26
C VAL A 149 7.44 -12.25 0.87
N THR A 150 8.51 -13.01 1.05
CA THR A 150 9.57 -12.69 2.02
C THR A 150 10.61 -11.82 1.34
N LEU A 151 10.81 -10.62 1.89
CA LEU A 151 11.82 -9.69 1.46
C LEU A 151 13.14 -9.99 2.20
N HIS A 152 14.17 -10.40 1.48
CA HIS A 152 15.52 -10.51 2.04
C HIS A 152 16.16 -9.11 2.08
N GLN A 153 17.22 -8.90 2.88
CA GLN A 153 17.82 -7.55 3.04
C GLN A 153 18.46 -6.97 1.76
N GLU A 154 18.42 -7.71 0.65
CA GLU A 154 18.99 -7.36 -0.66
C GLU A 154 17.92 -7.07 -1.73
N PHE A 155 16.71 -6.65 -1.34
CA PHE A 155 15.84 -5.97 -2.31
C PHE A 155 16.50 -4.62 -2.69
N PRO A 156 16.54 -4.27 -3.98
CA PRO A 156 17.28 -3.10 -4.48
C PRO A 156 16.85 -1.77 -3.84
#